data_AF-A0A963JVQ5-F1
#
_entry.id   AF-A0A963JVQ5-F1
#
_cell.length_a   1.000
_cell.length_b   1.000
_cell.length_c   1.000
_cell.angle_alpha   90.00
_cell.angle_beta   90.00
_cell.angle_gamma   90.00
#
_symmetry.space_group_name_H-M   'P 1'
#
loop_
_entity.id
_entity.type
_entity.pdbx_description
1 polymer ?
#
loop_
_entity_poly.entity_id
_entity_poly.type
_entity_poly.pdbx_seq_one_letter_code
_entity_poly.pdbx_strand_id
1 'polypeptide(L)'
;ETHVCVLQTALDLQEAGFAVHLAADASGSRRVEDRALGQARLRDRGVAVVTAEMVVFEWLERAEGPAFKTLIPAIKALGTTDPGAARGRD
;
A
#
# COMPACT_ATOMS: atom_id res chain seq x y z
N GLU A 1 -0.18 -13.09 -0.40
CA GLU A 1 1.21 -12.55 -0.39
C GLU A 1 1.37 -11.54 -1.53
N THR A 2 2.18 -10.50 -1.35
CA THR A 2 2.43 -9.44 -2.35
C THR A 2 2.86 -10.00 -3.70
N HIS A 3 3.77 -10.98 -3.70
CA HIS A 3 4.35 -11.54 -4.92
C HIS A 3 3.54 -12.66 -5.60
N VAL A 4 2.43 -13.09 -4.97
CA VAL A 4 1.58 -14.18 -5.49
C VAL A 4 0.19 -13.63 -5.79
N CYS A 5 -0.75 -13.74 -4.85
CA CYS A 5 -2.14 -13.40 -5.09
C CYS A 5 -2.37 -11.90 -5.29
N VAL A 6 -1.67 -11.02 -4.56
CA VAL A 6 -1.85 -9.56 -4.72
C VAL A 6 -1.34 -9.11 -6.09
N LEU A 7 -0.16 -9.58 -6.51
CA LEU A 7 0.39 -9.35 -7.84
C LEU A 7 -0.57 -9.85 -8.92
N GLN A 8 -1.04 -11.10 -8.84
CA GLN A 8 -1.94 -11.68 -9.84
C GLN A 8 -3.25 -10.90 -9.94
N THR A 9 -3.91 -10.63 -8.82
CA THR A 9 -5.14 -9.83 -8.80
C THR A 9 -4.95 -8.43 -9.37
N ALA A 10 -3.84 -7.76 -9.06
CA ALA A 10 -3.57 -6.43 -9.61
C ALA A 10 -3.38 -6.47 -11.14
N LEU A 11 -2.69 -7.47 -11.67
CA LEU A 11 -2.53 -7.64 -13.11
C LEU A 11 -3.86 -7.95 -13.81
N ASP A 12 -4.67 -8.86 -13.23
CA ASP A 12 -6.00 -9.19 -13.78
C ASP A 12 -6.91 -7.95 -13.80
N LEU A 13 -6.87 -7.11 -12.77
CA LEU A 13 -7.62 -5.86 -12.72
C LEU A 13 -7.12 -4.83 -13.75
N GLN A 14 -5.80 -4.73 -13.97
CA GLN A 14 -5.27 -3.89 -15.05
C GLN A 14 -5.73 -4.38 -16.42
N GLU A 15 -5.70 -5.69 -16.67
CA GLU A 15 -6.18 -6.30 -17.91
C GLU A 15 -7.69 -6.05 -18.12
N ALA A 16 -8.46 -5.99 -17.04
CA ALA A 16 -9.87 -5.60 -17.06
C ALA A 16 -10.11 -4.07 -17.22
N GLY A 17 -9.05 -3.26 -17.33
CA GLY A 17 -9.14 -1.82 -17.58
C GLY A 17 -9.26 -0.93 -16.35
N PHE A 18 -9.02 -1.46 -15.14
CA PHE A 18 -9.04 -0.66 -13.92
C PHE A 18 -7.74 0.09 -13.69
N ALA A 19 -7.83 1.27 -13.09
CA ALA A 19 -6.69 1.98 -12.52
C ALA A 19 -6.31 1.36 -11.18
N VAL A 20 -5.21 0.60 -11.15
CA VAL A 20 -4.78 -0.15 -9.97
C VAL A 20 -3.63 0.57 -9.26
N HIS A 21 -3.73 0.65 -7.93
CA HIS A 21 -2.70 1.18 -7.03
C HIS A 21 -2.45 0.13 -5.94
N LEU A 22 -1.18 -0.11 -5.58
CA LEU A 22 -0.80 -0.99 -4.48
C LEU A 22 -0.43 -0.17 -3.24
N ALA A 23 -1.13 -0.38 -2.13
CA ALA A 23 -0.68 0.08 -0.81
C ALA A 23 0.44 -0.83 -0.27
N ALA A 24 1.68 -0.33 -0.26
CA ALA A 24 2.88 -1.08 0.08
C ALA A 24 2.98 -1.44 1.58
N ASP A 25 2.51 -0.54 2.44
CA ASP A 25 2.42 -0.67 3.89
C ASP A 25 1.27 -1.59 4.34
N ALA A 26 0.25 -1.76 3.50
CA ALA A 26 -0.87 -2.69 3.71
C ALA A 26 -0.70 -4.02 2.96
N SER A 27 0.47 -4.31 2.40
CA SER A 27 0.75 -5.57 1.70
C SER A 27 2.04 -6.25 2.19
N GLY A 28 1.98 -7.57 2.31
CA GLY A 28 3.06 -8.37 2.89
C GLY A 28 3.33 -9.68 2.15
N SER A 29 4.55 -10.18 2.31
CA SER A 29 4.97 -11.55 1.97
C SER A 29 5.73 -12.14 3.15
N ARG A 30 5.90 -13.45 3.19
CA ARG A 30 6.67 -14.11 4.27
C ARG A 30 8.12 -13.64 4.32
N ARG A 31 8.75 -13.45 3.16
CA ARG A 31 10.10 -12.91 3.01
C ARG A 31 10.07 -11.48 2.48
N VAL A 32 10.99 -10.65 2.97
CA VAL A 32 11.07 -9.24 2.53
C VAL A 32 11.48 -9.13 1.06
N GLU A 33 12.36 -10.03 0.60
CA GLU A 33 12.80 -10.06 -0.80
C GLU A 33 11.64 -10.37 -1.74
N ASP A 34 10.79 -11.33 -1.38
CA ASP A 34 9.61 -11.67 -2.18
C ASP A 34 8.66 -10.48 -2.27
N ARG A 35 8.42 -9.78 -1.15
CA ARG A 35 7.61 -8.55 -1.15
C ARG A 35 8.21 -7.50 -2.09
N ALA A 36 9.52 -7.26 -2.00
CA ALA A 36 10.20 -6.27 -2.82
C ALA A 36 10.13 -6.62 -4.32
N LEU A 37 10.33 -7.87 -4.69
CA LEU A 37 10.21 -8.34 -6.07
C LEU A 37 8.77 -8.20 -6.60
N GLY A 38 7.77 -8.55 -5.81
CA GLY A 38 6.36 -8.34 -6.17
C GLY A 38 6.02 -6.87 -6.42
N GLN A 39 6.48 -5.98 -5.54
CA GLN A 39 6.29 -4.53 -5.69
C GLN A 39 7.03 -3.98 -6.92
N ALA A 40 8.27 -4.41 -7.17
CA ALA A 40 9.03 -3.99 -8.35
C ALA A 40 8.32 -4.39 -9.64
N ARG A 41 7.86 -5.64 -9.73
CA ARG A 41 7.13 -6.13 -10.91
C ARG A 41 5.83 -5.37 -11.16
N LEU A 42 5.11 -4.96 -10.11
CA LEU A 42 3.92 -4.12 -10.24
C LEU A 42 4.27 -2.73 -10.78
N ARG A 43 5.34 -2.10 -10.29
CA ARG A 43 5.84 -0.82 -10.84
C ARG A 43 6.19 -0.95 -12.32
N ASP A 44 6.88 -2.01 -12.72
CA ASP A 44 7.25 -2.27 -14.12
C ASP A 44 6.04 -2.46 -15.04
N ARG A 45 4.88 -2.82 -14.47
CA ARG A 45 3.59 -2.93 -15.18
C ARG A 45 2.74 -1.66 -15.07
N GLY A 46 3.30 -0.57 -14.55
CA GLY A 46 2.62 0.72 -14.44
C GLY A 46 1.62 0.81 -13.28
N VAL A 47 1.62 -0.14 -12.35
CA VAL A 47 0.84 -0.03 -11.10
C VAL A 47 1.60 0.91 -10.17
N ALA A 48 0.94 2.00 -9.76
CA ALA A 48 1.48 2.91 -8.77
C ALA A 48 1.58 2.20 -7.41
N VAL A 49 2.75 2.29 -6.78
CA VAL A 49 2.98 1.75 -5.44
C VAL A 49 3.01 2.92 -4.47
N VAL A 50 2.02 2.98 -3.59
CA VAL A 50 1.70 4.07 -2.67
C VAL A 50 1.65 3.56 -1.23
N THR A 51 1.44 4.45 -0.26
CA THR A 51 1.08 4.07 1.12
C THR A 51 -0.40 4.29 1.36
N ALA A 52 -0.96 3.67 2.40
CA ALA A 52 -2.33 3.95 2.82
C ALA A 52 -2.52 5.44 3.17
N GLU A 53 -1.51 6.07 3.78
CA GLU A 53 -1.50 7.51 4.06
C GLU A 53 -1.60 8.35 2.78
N MET A 54 -0.83 8.04 1.74
CA MET A 54 -0.92 8.74 0.45
C MET A 54 -2.34 8.66 -0.13
N VAL A 55 -2.94 7.46 -0.15
CA VAL A 55 -4.30 7.25 -0.69
C VAL A 55 -5.32 8.10 0.06
N VAL A 56 -5.25 8.14 1.39
CA VAL A 56 -6.21 8.92 2.20
C VAL A 56 -6.07 10.41 1.92
N PHE A 57 -4.84 10.92 1.80
CA PHE A 57 -4.63 12.34 1.47
C PHE A 57 -5.03 12.70 0.05
N GLU A 58 -4.78 11.82 -0.92
CA GLU A 58 -5.25 11.99 -2.31
C GLU A 58 -6.78 12.09 -2.37
N TRP A 59 -7.50 11.24 -1.63
CA TRP A 59 -8.97 11.29 -1.56
C TRP A 59 -9.52 12.47 -0.77
N LEU A 60 -8.76 12.99 0.20
CA LEU A 60 -9.20 14.15 0.98
C LEU A 60 -9.11 15.45 0.18
N GLU A 61 -8.18 15.54 -0.78
CA GLU A 61 -7.85 16.72 -1.61
C GLU A 61 -7.38 17.97 -0.83
N ARG A 62 -7.80 18.14 0.43
CA ARG A 62 -7.51 19.29 1.29
C ARG A 62 -7.26 18.84 2.72
N ALA A 63 -6.23 19.40 3.36
CA ALA A 63 -5.87 19.13 4.75
C ALA A 63 -6.67 20.00 5.76
N GLU A 64 -7.96 20.16 5.54
CA GLU A 64 -8.83 21.02 6.34
C GLU A 64 -10.29 20.52 6.38
N GLY A 65 -11.10 21.14 7.23
CA GLY A 65 -12.53 20.84 7.31
C GLY A 65 -12.90 19.60 8.15
N PRO A 66 -14.20 19.27 8.23
CA PRO A 66 -14.71 18.21 9.11
C PRO A 66 -14.16 16.83 8.79
N ALA A 67 -14.05 16.46 7.50
CA ALA A 67 -13.53 15.16 7.09
C ALA A 67 -12.07 14.95 7.52
N PHE A 68 -11.22 15.96 7.28
CA PHE A 68 -9.83 15.94 7.74
C PHE A 68 -9.73 15.81 9.26
N LYS A 69 -10.51 16.59 10.02
CA LYS A 69 -10.52 16.51 11.50
C LYS A 69 -10.93 15.13 12.01
N THR A 70 -11.85 14.46 11.32
CA THR A 70 -12.27 13.10 11.65
C THR A 70 -11.19 12.06 11.35
N LEU A 71 -10.48 12.20 10.22
CA LEU A 71 -9.52 11.20 9.76
C LEU A 71 -8.10 11.40 10.28
N ILE A 72 -7.70 12.61 10.66
CA ILE A 72 -6.33 12.91 11.10
C ILE A 72 -5.84 12.03 12.28
N PRO A 73 -6.66 11.60 13.25
CA PRO A 73 -6.20 10.67 14.27
C PRO A 73 -5.85 9.29 13.68
N ALA A 74 -6.66 8.79 12.73
CA ALA A 74 -6.42 7.52 12.06
C ALA A 74 -5.19 7.58 11.15
N ILE A 75 -5.03 8.67 10.39
CA ILE A 75 -3.85 8.90 9.53
C ILE A 75 -2.56 8.90 10.37
N LYS A 76 -2.56 9.57 11.52
CA LYS A 76 -1.41 9.56 12.44
C LYS A 76 -1.06 8.16 12.93
N ALA A 77 -2.05 7.29 13.13
CA ALA A 77 -1.82 5.90 13.52
C ALA A 77 -1.27 5.03 12.37
N LEU A 78 -1.49 5.41 11.10
CA LEU A 78 -0.89 4.74 9.95
C LEU A 78 0.61 5.04 9.84
N GLY A 79 1.02 6.28 10.11
CA GLY A 79 2.41 6.74 10.04
C GLY A 79 3.33 6.23 11.17
N THR A 80 2.78 5.60 12.21
CA THR A 80 3.56 4.93 13.26
C THR A 80 3.89 3.50 12.84
N THR A 81 4.69 3.33 11.78
CA THR A 81 5.29 2.01 11.54
C THR A 81 6.34 1.74 12.61
N ASP A 82 6.06 0.77 13.46
CA ASP A 82 7.01 0.18 14.40
C ASP A 82 8.30 -0.26 13.66
N PRO A 83 9.49 0.27 14.01
CA PRO A 83 10.77 -0.22 13.49
C PRO A 83 11.07 -1.69 13.88
N GLY A 84 10.24 -2.32 14.72
CA GLY A 84 10.34 -3.68 15.23
C GLY A 84 9.87 -4.82 14.32
N ALA A 85 9.22 -4.57 13.18
CA ALA A 85 8.82 -5.64 12.25
C ALA A 85 9.99 -6.39 11.57
N ALA A 86 11.25 -6.02 11.89
CA ALA A 86 12.47 -6.68 11.46
C ALA A 86 13.14 -7.58 12.53
N ARG A 87 12.52 -7.79 13.71
CA ARG A 87 13.06 -8.71 14.74
C ARG A 87 12.04 -9.77 15.16
N GLY A 88 12.39 -11.03 14.90
CA GLY A 88 11.90 -12.19 15.66
C GLY A 88 10.60 -12.82 15.17
N ARG A 89 10.71 -13.73 14.21
CA ARG A 89 9.86 -14.92 14.16
C ARG A 89 10.78 -16.10 13.96
N ASP A 90 11.36 -16.48 15.09
CA ASP A 90 12.10 -17.71 15.32
C ASP A 90 11.11 -18.70 15.95
#